data_AF-A0A928WGM7-F1
#
_entry.id   AF-A0A928WGM7-F1
#
_cell.length_a   1.000
_cell.length_b   1.000
_cell.length_c   1.000
_cell.angle_alpha   90.00
_cell.angle_beta   90.00
_cell.angle_gamma   90.00
#
_symmetry.space_group_name_H-M   'P 1'
#
loop_
_entity.id
_entity.type
_entity.pdbx_description
1 polymer ?
#
loop_
_entity_poly.entity_id
_entity_poly.type
_entity_poly.pdbx_seq_one_letter_code
_entity_poly.pdbx_strand_id
1 'polypeptide(L)'
;MPLPTVIVPGYLESAIAYRQLEQSLLQLGFPTVTVPLRRRDWLPTIGGRPVTPILWQLDRTVKQMLQEHDATQVNLIGHSAGGWISRIYLGDQPYAARGQVTSSCWKAYPLVANLITLGTPHISQERWTRSNLDFVTNNYPGAFYKSVRYVCIAGKTIFGEKRPGGWLAYSSYQLTCGQGNTWGDGITPIAAAHLEGAENIVIAGVKHSPRSPGIWYGSPEPLKTWIQYLV
;
A
#
# COMPACT_ATOMS: atom_id res chain seq x y z
N MET A 1 6.97 -5.73 23.38
CA MET A 1 7.91 -5.73 22.25
C MET A 1 7.18 -5.18 21.04
N PRO A 2 7.80 -4.39 20.16
CA PRO A 2 7.16 -3.90 18.95
C PRO A 2 6.71 -5.09 18.08
N LEU A 3 5.55 -4.96 17.45
CA LEU A 3 5.03 -6.02 16.59
C LEU A 3 5.94 -6.22 15.36
N PRO A 4 6.10 -7.47 14.87
CA PRO A 4 6.74 -7.71 13.60
C PRO A 4 6.03 -6.96 12.47
N THR A 5 6.79 -6.39 11.55
CA THR A 5 6.32 -5.49 10.50
C THR A 5 6.59 -6.08 9.12
N VAL A 6 5.58 -6.10 8.26
CA VAL A 6 5.69 -6.62 6.88
C VAL A 6 5.47 -5.48 5.89
N ILE A 7 6.48 -5.20 5.05
CA ILE A 7 6.38 -4.22 3.97
C ILE A 7 5.84 -4.89 2.71
N VAL A 8 4.77 -4.34 2.13
CA VAL A 8 4.14 -4.82 0.90
C VAL A 8 4.48 -3.85 -0.26
N PRO A 9 5.31 -4.29 -1.22
CA PRO A 9 5.69 -3.47 -2.36
C PRO A 9 4.52 -3.00 -3.23
N GLY A 10 4.71 -1.85 -3.88
CA GLY A 10 3.86 -1.33 -4.94
C GLY A 10 4.01 -2.09 -6.27
N TYR A 11 3.07 -1.82 -7.19
CA TYR A 11 2.96 -2.51 -8.47
C TYR A 11 4.25 -2.44 -9.31
N LEU A 12 4.63 -3.54 -9.95
CA LEU A 12 5.87 -3.70 -10.74
C LEU A 12 7.17 -3.45 -9.96
N GLU A 13 7.11 -3.34 -8.63
CA GLU A 13 8.27 -3.12 -7.78
C GLU A 13 8.74 -4.40 -7.09
N SER A 14 10.03 -4.44 -6.80
CA SER A 14 10.72 -5.55 -6.13
C SER A 14 11.08 -5.18 -4.70
N ALA A 15 11.19 -6.19 -3.83
CA ALA A 15 11.57 -6.02 -2.42
C ALA A 15 12.85 -5.18 -2.23
N ILE A 16 13.85 -5.34 -3.12
CA ILE A 16 15.12 -4.62 -3.03
C ILE A 16 14.97 -3.09 -3.01
N ALA A 17 13.91 -2.54 -3.59
CA ALA A 17 13.66 -1.09 -3.57
C ALA A 17 13.30 -0.56 -2.17
N TYR A 18 12.86 -1.42 -1.26
CA TYR A 18 12.46 -1.07 0.11
C TYR A 18 13.54 -1.40 1.14
N ARG A 19 14.69 -1.93 0.71
CA ARG A 19 15.77 -2.36 1.61
C ARG A 19 16.20 -1.28 2.60
N GLN A 20 16.27 -0.02 2.16
CA GLN A 20 16.63 1.08 3.05
C GLN A 20 15.58 1.31 4.14
N LEU A 21 14.29 1.23 3.80
CA LEU A 21 13.21 1.35 4.78
C LEU A 21 13.24 0.17 5.77
N GLU A 22 13.37 -1.05 5.26
CA GLU A 22 13.49 -2.26 6.08
C GLU A 22 14.66 -2.14 7.08
N GLN A 23 15.85 -1.75 6.61
CA GLN A 23 17.02 -1.55 7.46
C GLN A 23 16.81 -0.44 8.49
N SER A 24 16.15 0.65 8.12
CA SER A 24 15.87 1.76 9.04
C SER A 24 14.93 1.32 10.17
N LEU A 25 13.89 0.54 9.84
CA LEU A 25 12.94 0.03 10.83
C LEU A 25 13.60 -1.00 11.76
N LEU A 26 14.43 -1.89 11.22
CA LEU A 26 15.23 -2.84 12.02
C LEU A 26 16.16 -2.12 13.00
N GLN A 27 16.85 -1.07 12.56
CA GLN A 27 17.73 -0.25 13.42
C GLN A 27 16.96 0.48 14.53
N LEU A 28 15.69 0.81 14.27
CA LEU A 28 14.79 1.44 15.24
C LEU A 28 14.08 0.41 16.14
N GLY A 29 14.42 -0.87 16.02
CA GLY A 29 13.94 -1.93 16.90
C GLY A 29 12.64 -2.61 16.44
N PHE A 30 12.12 -2.28 15.26
CA PHE A 30 10.94 -2.95 14.69
C PHE A 30 11.39 -4.16 13.86
N PRO A 31 11.09 -5.41 14.27
CA PRO A 31 11.40 -6.58 13.45
C PRO A 31 10.67 -6.43 12.12
N THR A 32 11.40 -6.37 11.01
CA THR A 32 10.82 -5.96 9.72
C THR A 32 11.32 -6.84 8.59
N VAL A 33 10.40 -7.24 7.71
CA VAL A 33 10.71 -7.91 6.44
C VAL A 33 9.85 -7.35 5.31
N THR A 34 10.42 -7.23 4.12
CA THR A 34 9.67 -6.93 2.90
C THR A 34 9.19 -8.20 2.23
N VAL A 35 7.92 -8.27 1.82
CA VAL A 35 7.41 -9.39 1.01
C VAL A 35 8.36 -9.59 -0.18
N PRO A 36 8.90 -10.81 -0.41
CA PRO A 36 10.06 -11.03 -1.28
C PRO A 36 9.71 -11.03 -2.79
N LEU A 37 8.94 -10.02 -3.22
CA LEU A 37 8.47 -9.85 -4.59
C LEU A 37 9.62 -9.46 -5.51
N ARG A 38 9.61 -10.05 -6.70
CA ARG A 38 10.41 -9.66 -7.87
C ARG A 38 9.51 -8.96 -8.88
N ARG A 39 10.08 -8.11 -9.74
CA ARG A 39 9.32 -7.45 -10.81
C ARG A 39 8.52 -8.43 -11.67
N ARG A 40 9.06 -9.63 -11.93
CA ARG A 40 8.41 -10.68 -12.73
C ARG A 40 7.17 -11.28 -12.06
N ASP A 41 7.05 -11.19 -10.73
CA ASP A 41 5.93 -11.78 -9.98
C ASP A 41 4.63 -11.00 -10.23
N TRP A 42 4.74 -9.78 -10.75
CA TRP A 42 3.61 -8.96 -11.17
C TRP A 42 3.07 -9.31 -12.56
N LEU A 43 3.84 -9.99 -13.42
CA LEU A 43 3.42 -10.32 -14.79
C LEU A 43 2.06 -11.04 -14.85
N PRO A 44 1.73 -12.00 -13.96
CA PRO A 44 0.42 -12.65 -13.95
C PRO A 44 -0.76 -11.72 -13.63
N THR A 45 -0.50 -10.56 -13.01
CA THR A 45 -1.50 -9.58 -12.55
C THR A 45 -1.79 -8.48 -13.57
N ILE A 46 -1.02 -8.43 -14.68
CA ILE A 46 -1.15 -7.41 -15.73
C ILE A 46 -2.54 -7.45 -16.37
N GLY A 47 -3.04 -6.27 -16.72
CA GLY A 47 -4.34 -6.12 -17.38
C GLY A 47 -5.53 -6.19 -16.42
N GLY A 48 -5.31 -5.94 -15.13
CA GLY A 48 -6.36 -6.00 -14.11
C GLY A 48 -6.75 -7.41 -13.66
N ARG A 49 -5.86 -8.38 -13.92
CA ARG A 49 -6.00 -9.72 -13.36
C ARG A 49 -5.83 -9.68 -11.83
N PRO A 50 -6.33 -10.71 -11.11
CA PRO A 50 -6.19 -10.72 -9.66
C PRO A 50 -4.75 -10.73 -9.20
N VAL A 51 -4.53 -10.15 -8.03
CA VAL A 51 -3.24 -10.15 -7.33
C VAL A 51 -3.05 -11.38 -6.43
N THR A 52 -3.83 -12.46 -6.64
CA THR A 52 -3.76 -13.70 -5.84
C THR A 52 -2.34 -14.24 -5.65
N PRO A 53 -1.46 -14.27 -6.68
CA PRO A 53 -0.07 -14.70 -6.47
C PRO A 53 0.72 -13.81 -5.49
N ILE A 54 0.42 -12.52 -5.45
CA ILE A 54 1.04 -11.56 -4.52
C ILE A 54 0.49 -11.78 -3.10
N LEU A 55 -0.82 -12.02 -2.99
CA LEU A 55 -1.47 -12.33 -1.71
C LEU A 55 -0.92 -13.62 -1.08
N TRP A 56 -0.63 -14.66 -1.89
CA TRP A 56 0.04 -15.89 -1.40
C TRP A 56 1.45 -15.64 -0.87
N GLN A 57 2.18 -14.66 -1.43
CA GLN A 57 3.50 -14.29 -0.90
C GLN A 57 3.33 -13.51 0.40
N LEU A 58 2.41 -12.54 0.44
CA LEU A 58 2.09 -11.79 1.64
C LEU A 58 1.68 -12.70 2.80
N ASP A 59 0.75 -13.64 2.58
CA ASP A 59 0.28 -14.57 3.61
C ASP A 59 1.39 -15.44 4.20
N ARG A 60 2.27 -15.97 3.34
CA ARG A 60 3.43 -16.73 3.78
C ARG A 60 4.38 -15.88 4.62
N THR A 61 4.67 -14.65 4.18
CA THR A 61 5.54 -13.72 4.92
C THR A 61 4.95 -13.33 6.27
N VAL A 62 3.64 -13.07 6.35
CA VAL A 62 2.96 -12.75 7.61
C VAL A 62 3.01 -13.94 8.57
N LYS A 63 2.66 -15.15 8.12
CA LYS A 63 2.71 -16.35 8.95
C LYS A 63 4.11 -16.67 9.45
N GLN A 64 5.12 -16.49 8.59
CA GLN A 64 6.53 -16.64 8.97
C GLN A 64 6.90 -15.66 10.09
N MET A 65 6.58 -14.37 9.93
CA MET A 65 6.91 -13.36 10.94
C MET A 65 6.18 -13.57 12.27
N LEU A 66 4.92 -14.02 12.23
CA LEU A 66 4.19 -14.38 13.45
C LEU A 66 4.88 -15.53 14.18
N GLN A 67 5.32 -16.56 13.45
CA GLN A 67 6.00 -17.72 14.02
C GLN A 67 7.40 -17.39 14.55
N GLU A 68 8.21 -16.65 13.79
CA GLU A 68 9.60 -16.32 14.15
C GLU A 68 9.70 -15.42 15.38
N HIS A 69 8.66 -14.61 15.63
CA HIS A 69 8.64 -13.65 16.73
C HIS A 69 7.66 -14.01 17.86
N ASP A 70 7.06 -15.21 17.83
CA ASP A 70 6.03 -15.65 18.78
C ASP A 70 4.94 -14.58 19.00
N ALA A 71 4.48 -13.99 17.89
CA ALA A 71 3.54 -12.88 17.88
C ALA A 71 2.16 -13.33 17.39
N THR A 72 1.12 -12.69 17.92
CA THR A 72 -0.27 -12.93 17.49
C THR A 72 -0.71 -11.99 16.36
N GLN A 73 -0.03 -10.86 16.18
CA GLN A 73 -0.32 -9.86 15.16
C GLN A 73 0.96 -9.28 14.53
N VAL A 74 0.82 -8.77 13.31
CA VAL A 74 1.83 -7.97 12.60
C VAL A 74 1.36 -6.54 12.36
N ASN A 75 2.30 -5.65 12.07
CA ASN A 75 2.04 -4.41 11.33
C ASN A 75 2.19 -4.66 9.83
N LEU A 76 1.35 -4.03 9.01
CA LEU A 76 1.52 -3.99 7.56
C LEU A 76 1.87 -2.56 7.12
N ILE A 77 2.87 -2.45 6.24
CA ILE A 77 3.20 -1.21 5.53
C ILE A 77 2.96 -1.45 4.04
N GLY A 78 1.86 -0.94 3.50
CA GLY A 78 1.53 -1.05 2.08
C GLY A 78 1.93 0.20 1.30
N HIS A 79 2.84 0.09 0.35
CA HIS A 79 3.19 1.21 -0.54
C HIS A 79 2.42 1.12 -1.86
N SER A 80 1.82 2.23 -2.30
CA SER A 80 1.11 2.30 -3.57
C SER A 80 0.10 1.13 -3.67
N ALA A 81 0.22 0.26 -4.67
CA ALA A 81 -0.62 -0.93 -4.78
C ALA A 81 -0.62 -1.86 -3.56
N GLY A 82 0.51 -1.95 -2.84
CA GLY A 82 0.64 -2.76 -1.64
C GLY A 82 -0.43 -2.47 -0.60
N GLY A 83 -0.88 -1.22 -0.45
CA GLY A 83 -1.90 -0.86 0.53
C GLY A 83 -3.29 -1.41 0.22
N TRP A 84 -3.75 -1.34 -1.04
CA TRP A 84 -5.04 -1.94 -1.39
C TRP A 84 -4.95 -3.47 -1.52
N ILE A 85 -3.78 -4.02 -1.85
CA ILE A 85 -3.52 -5.47 -1.77
C ILE A 85 -3.66 -5.93 -0.31
N SER A 86 -3.09 -5.20 0.64
CA SER A 86 -3.25 -5.48 2.07
C SER A 86 -4.72 -5.42 2.48
N ARG A 87 -5.53 -4.49 1.97
CA ARG A 87 -6.98 -4.47 2.25
C ARG A 87 -7.70 -5.72 1.75
N ILE A 88 -7.32 -6.28 0.59
CA ILE A 88 -7.84 -7.58 0.12
C ILE A 88 -7.41 -8.71 1.07
N TYR A 89 -6.17 -8.66 1.56
CA TYR A 89 -5.64 -9.66 2.50
C TYR A 89 -6.35 -9.67 3.86
N LEU A 90 -6.74 -8.50 4.38
CA LEU A 90 -7.56 -8.42 5.59
C LEU A 90 -8.94 -9.07 5.39
N GLY A 91 -9.44 -9.00 4.16
CA GLY A 91 -10.80 -9.30 3.74
C GLY A 91 -11.28 -10.75 3.95
N ASP A 92 -12.56 -10.87 4.25
CA ASP A 92 -13.27 -12.14 4.43
C ASP A 92 -14.17 -12.55 3.25
N GLN A 93 -14.37 -11.66 2.27
CA GLN A 93 -15.07 -11.95 1.04
C GLN A 93 -14.20 -12.72 0.04
N PRO A 94 -14.80 -13.66 -0.72
CA PRO A 94 -14.08 -14.40 -1.75
C PRO A 94 -13.47 -13.48 -2.80
N TYR A 95 -12.14 -13.54 -2.97
CA TYR A 95 -11.43 -12.78 -3.99
C TYR A 95 -11.02 -13.70 -5.15
N ALA A 96 -11.49 -13.40 -6.36
CA ALA A 96 -11.21 -14.15 -7.59
C ALA A 96 -11.29 -13.27 -8.84
N ALA A 97 -10.65 -13.71 -9.94
CA ALA A 97 -10.90 -13.10 -11.24
C ALA A 97 -12.31 -13.43 -11.71
N ARG A 98 -12.89 -12.54 -12.52
CA ARG A 98 -14.05 -12.90 -13.34
C ARG A 98 -13.70 -14.13 -14.20
N GLY A 99 -14.38 -15.25 -13.94
CA GLY A 99 -14.19 -16.52 -14.66
C GLY A 99 -13.23 -17.54 -14.01
N GLN A 100 -12.69 -17.28 -12.81
CA GLN A 100 -11.93 -18.29 -12.06
C GLN A 100 -12.84 -19.16 -11.18
N VAL A 101 -12.57 -20.47 -11.16
CA VAL A 101 -13.29 -21.46 -10.36
C VAL A 101 -12.87 -21.42 -8.89
N THR A 102 -11.63 -20.98 -8.61
CA THR A 102 -11.09 -20.89 -7.25
C THR A 102 -11.10 -19.46 -6.76
N SER A 103 -11.76 -19.24 -5.63
CA SER A 103 -11.71 -18.00 -4.86
C SER A 103 -11.07 -18.28 -3.51
N SER A 104 -10.43 -17.27 -2.92
CA SER A 104 -9.82 -17.40 -1.59
C SER A 104 -10.29 -16.25 -0.70
N CYS A 105 -10.61 -16.61 0.54
CA CYS A 105 -10.81 -15.66 1.63
C CYS A 105 -9.57 -15.72 2.51
N TRP A 106 -8.90 -14.59 2.70
CA TRP A 106 -7.69 -14.53 3.50
C TRP A 106 -8.00 -14.36 4.99
N LYS A 107 -9.02 -13.55 5.31
CA LYS A 107 -9.53 -13.32 6.67
C LYS A 107 -8.42 -12.93 7.64
N ALA A 108 -7.42 -12.18 7.18
CA ALA A 108 -6.23 -11.88 7.97
C ALA A 108 -6.41 -10.71 8.92
N TYR A 109 -7.59 -10.06 8.96
CA TYR A 109 -7.85 -8.96 9.88
C TYR A 109 -7.55 -9.24 11.37
N PRO A 110 -7.70 -10.48 11.91
CA PRO A 110 -7.29 -10.75 13.30
C PRO A 110 -5.77 -10.78 13.49
N LEU A 111 -5.01 -11.01 12.41
CA LEU A 111 -3.55 -11.14 12.42
C LEU A 111 -2.83 -9.81 12.22
N VAL A 112 -3.55 -8.71 11.99
CA VAL A 112 -2.97 -7.41 11.67
C VAL A 112 -3.45 -6.38 12.68
N ALA A 113 -2.52 -5.72 13.36
CA ALA A 113 -2.85 -4.64 14.29
C ALA A 113 -2.98 -3.30 13.58
N ASN A 114 -1.98 -2.95 12.77
CA ASN A 114 -1.90 -1.68 12.06
C ASN A 114 -1.72 -1.92 10.55
N LEU A 115 -2.45 -1.18 9.71
CA LEU A 115 -2.19 -1.02 8.28
C LEU A 115 -1.80 0.43 8.00
N ILE A 116 -0.51 0.65 7.76
CA ILE A 116 0.03 1.93 7.31
C ILE A 116 0.11 1.90 5.79
N THR A 117 -0.51 2.87 5.12
CA THR A 117 -0.43 3.02 3.66
C THR A 117 0.43 4.23 3.27
N LEU A 118 1.32 4.03 2.30
CA LEU A 118 2.26 5.05 1.81
C LEU A 118 1.91 5.38 0.36
N GLY A 119 1.25 6.51 0.13
CA GLY A 119 0.82 6.94 -1.21
C GLY A 119 -0.07 5.93 -1.92
N THR A 120 -0.90 5.18 -1.19
CA THR A 120 -1.79 4.16 -1.77
C THR A 120 -3.03 4.80 -2.36
N PRO A 121 -3.33 4.64 -3.65
CA PRO A 121 -4.64 5.04 -4.18
C PRO A 121 -5.71 4.08 -3.65
N HIS A 122 -6.64 4.57 -2.83
CA HIS A 122 -7.79 3.83 -2.33
C HIS A 122 -8.99 3.83 -3.28
N ILE A 123 -8.95 4.69 -4.29
CA ILE A 123 -9.89 4.77 -5.42
C ILE A 123 -9.09 4.88 -6.73
N SER A 124 -9.66 4.44 -7.85
CA SER A 124 -9.09 4.67 -9.18
C SER A 124 -10.17 4.60 -10.25
N GLN A 125 -10.10 5.50 -11.24
CA GLN A 125 -10.90 5.40 -12.47
C GLN A 125 -10.14 4.66 -13.59
N GLU A 126 -8.88 4.29 -13.36
CA GLU A 126 -8.04 3.60 -14.34
C GLU A 126 -8.54 2.18 -14.60
N ARG A 127 -8.89 1.87 -15.85
CA ARG A 127 -9.52 0.60 -16.27
C ARG A 127 -8.81 -0.64 -15.75
N TRP A 128 -7.48 -0.62 -15.67
CA TRP A 128 -6.66 -1.78 -15.29
C TRP A 128 -6.68 -2.07 -13.79
N THR A 129 -6.58 -1.04 -12.94
CA THR A 129 -6.64 -1.23 -11.48
C THR A 129 -8.07 -1.25 -10.94
N ARG A 130 -9.01 -0.72 -11.72
CA ARG A 130 -10.40 -0.50 -11.32
C ARG A 130 -11.07 -1.76 -10.79
N SER A 131 -10.94 -2.92 -11.44
CA SER A 131 -11.63 -4.12 -10.94
C SER A 131 -11.19 -4.55 -9.53
N ASN A 132 -9.90 -4.41 -9.20
CA ASN A 132 -9.38 -4.77 -7.89
C ASN A 132 -9.75 -3.73 -6.83
N LEU A 133 -9.66 -2.44 -7.19
CA LEU A 133 -10.03 -1.35 -6.29
C LEU A 133 -11.54 -1.25 -6.09
N ASP A 134 -12.36 -1.55 -7.10
CA ASP A 134 -13.82 -1.66 -7.00
C ASP A 134 -14.18 -2.82 -6.07
N PHE A 135 -13.51 -3.98 -6.19
CA PHE A 135 -13.69 -5.07 -5.23
C PHE A 135 -13.42 -4.62 -3.80
N VAL A 136 -12.30 -3.94 -3.55
CA VAL A 136 -11.97 -3.43 -2.21
C VAL A 136 -12.98 -2.40 -1.73
N THR A 137 -13.35 -1.44 -2.57
CA THR A 137 -14.26 -0.34 -2.20
C THR A 137 -15.66 -0.84 -1.89
N ASN A 138 -16.17 -1.79 -2.68
CA ASN A 138 -17.52 -2.32 -2.53
C ASN A 138 -17.65 -3.27 -1.35
N ASN A 139 -16.61 -4.06 -1.05
CA ASN A 139 -16.66 -5.07 0.01
C ASN A 139 -16.11 -4.58 1.35
N TYR A 140 -15.17 -3.62 1.33
CA TYR A 140 -14.46 -3.13 2.51
C TYR A 140 -14.35 -1.59 2.50
N PRO A 141 -15.47 -0.84 2.47
CA PRO A 141 -15.44 0.61 2.41
C PRO A 141 -14.72 1.22 3.62
N GLY A 142 -13.93 2.28 3.37
CA GLY A 142 -13.18 2.97 4.41
C GLY A 142 -12.21 2.07 5.20
N ALA A 143 -11.92 2.49 6.42
CA ALA A 143 -11.29 1.71 7.48
C ALA A 143 -12.28 0.66 8.00
N PHE A 144 -12.48 -0.40 7.22
CA PHE A 144 -13.57 -1.34 7.39
C PHE A 144 -13.51 -2.17 8.69
N TYR A 145 -12.35 -2.75 9.01
CA TYR A 145 -12.19 -3.60 10.19
C TYR A 145 -11.82 -2.76 11.42
N LYS A 146 -12.76 -2.60 12.36
CA LYS A 146 -12.56 -1.79 13.58
C LYS A 146 -11.41 -2.27 14.48
N SER A 147 -11.03 -3.55 14.40
CA SER A 147 -9.90 -4.13 15.14
C SER A 147 -8.54 -3.81 14.52
N VAL A 148 -8.51 -3.24 13.31
CA VAL A 148 -7.31 -2.85 12.59
C VAL A 148 -7.23 -1.33 12.59
N ARG A 149 -6.10 -0.77 13.00
CA ARG A 149 -5.84 0.67 12.87
C ARG A 149 -5.37 0.97 11.45
N TYR A 150 -6.07 1.86 10.76
CA TYR A 150 -5.69 2.31 9.42
C TYR A 150 -5.02 3.68 9.52
N VAL A 151 -3.81 3.81 8.98
CA VAL A 151 -3.08 5.07 8.90
C VAL A 151 -2.67 5.31 7.45
N CYS A 152 -3.15 6.40 6.85
CA CYS A 152 -2.96 6.67 5.44
C CYS A 152 -2.08 7.92 5.25
N ILE A 153 -0.89 7.72 4.68
CA ILE A 153 0.11 8.77 4.49
C ILE A 153 0.09 9.22 3.03
N ALA A 154 -0.16 10.51 2.82
CA ALA A 154 -0.19 11.15 1.51
C ALA A 154 0.94 12.18 1.36
N GLY A 155 1.69 12.12 0.27
CA GLY A 155 2.68 13.13 -0.09
C GLY A 155 2.03 14.36 -0.75
N LYS A 156 2.49 15.55 -0.37
CA LYS A 156 2.12 16.83 -1.01
C LYS A 156 3.37 17.50 -1.57
N THR A 157 3.65 17.23 -2.85
CA THR A 157 4.90 17.70 -3.50
C THR A 157 4.68 18.26 -4.89
N ILE A 158 3.83 17.61 -5.68
CA ILE A 158 3.63 17.97 -7.09
C ILE A 158 2.15 18.32 -7.29
N PHE A 159 1.90 19.56 -7.68
CA PHE A 159 0.61 19.97 -8.22
C PHE A 159 0.51 19.46 -9.65
N GLY A 160 -0.50 18.63 -9.93
CA GLY A 160 -0.79 18.17 -11.27
C GLY A 160 -1.26 19.35 -12.08
N GLU A 161 -0.55 19.68 -13.17
CA GLU A 161 -0.93 20.77 -14.05
C GLU A 161 -0.70 20.34 -15.49
N LYS A 162 -1.63 20.67 -16.37
CA LYS A 162 -1.55 20.34 -17.79
C LYS A 162 -0.58 21.27 -18.52
N ARG A 163 0.70 21.16 -18.19
CA ARG A 163 1.82 21.93 -18.76
C ARG A 163 2.99 21.00 -19.15
N PRO A 164 3.91 21.45 -20.03
CA PRO A 164 5.16 20.72 -20.29
C PRO A 164 5.89 20.36 -18.98
N GLY A 165 6.26 19.09 -18.81
CA GLY A 165 6.90 18.57 -17.59
C GLY A 165 5.94 18.25 -16.41
N GLY A 166 4.69 18.75 -16.42
CA GLY A 166 3.67 18.44 -15.40
C GLY A 166 2.68 17.33 -15.79
N TRP A 167 2.73 16.90 -17.06
CA TRP A 167 1.72 16.02 -17.65
C TRP A 167 1.59 14.65 -16.97
N LEU A 168 2.69 14.08 -16.46
CA LEU A 168 2.66 12.77 -15.78
C LEU A 168 1.76 12.82 -14.54
N ALA A 169 2.01 13.79 -13.65
CA ALA A 169 1.23 13.95 -12.42
C ALA A 169 -0.23 14.30 -12.75
N TYR A 170 -0.46 15.26 -13.65
CA TYR A 170 -1.82 15.62 -14.08
C TYR A 170 -2.60 14.42 -14.61
N SER A 171 -2.02 13.65 -15.53
CA SER A 171 -2.69 12.50 -16.14
C SER A 171 -2.92 11.39 -15.12
N SER A 172 -1.95 11.11 -14.26
CA SER A 172 -2.11 10.14 -13.18
C SER A 172 -3.25 10.52 -12.25
N TYR A 173 -3.28 11.76 -11.77
CA TYR A 173 -4.31 12.23 -10.85
C TYR A 173 -5.70 12.24 -11.50
N GLN A 174 -5.79 12.65 -12.77
CA GLN A 174 -7.02 12.59 -13.54
C GLN A 174 -7.56 11.16 -13.66
N LEU A 175 -6.68 10.18 -13.90
CA LEU A 175 -7.05 8.77 -13.96
C LEU A 175 -7.39 8.17 -12.59
N THR A 176 -6.78 8.66 -11.50
CA THR A 176 -7.04 8.14 -10.16
C THR A 176 -8.33 8.71 -9.55
N CYS A 177 -8.50 10.04 -9.56
CA CYS A 177 -9.58 10.71 -8.82
C CYS A 177 -10.52 11.56 -9.70
N GLY A 178 -10.32 11.59 -11.02
CA GLY A 178 -11.14 12.39 -11.93
C GLY A 178 -10.75 13.87 -12.00
N GLN A 179 -9.72 14.29 -11.27
CA GLN A 179 -9.22 15.66 -11.26
C GLN A 179 -7.69 15.69 -11.40
N GLY A 180 -7.20 16.17 -12.54
CA GLY A 180 -5.76 16.35 -12.77
C GLY A 180 -5.14 17.53 -12.02
N ASN A 181 -5.89 18.63 -11.87
CA ASN A 181 -5.45 19.84 -11.17
C ASN A 181 -5.60 19.70 -9.65
N THR A 182 -4.73 18.90 -9.04
CA THR A 182 -4.73 18.65 -7.59
C THR A 182 -3.33 18.35 -7.07
N TRP A 183 -3.16 18.33 -5.75
CA TRP A 183 -1.90 18.00 -5.11
C TRP A 183 -1.74 16.50 -4.88
N GLY A 184 -0.50 16.03 -5.02
CA GLY A 184 -0.10 14.66 -4.72
C GLY A 184 1.40 14.48 -4.65
N ASP A 185 1.82 13.22 -4.67
CA ASP A 185 3.22 12.80 -4.55
C ASP A 185 3.93 12.61 -5.91
N GLY A 186 3.28 13.04 -7.00
CA GLY A 186 3.70 12.88 -8.39
C GLY A 186 2.99 11.75 -9.13
N ILE A 187 2.36 10.81 -8.41
CA ILE A 187 1.63 9.67 -8.99
C ILE A 187 0.23 9.56 -8.38
N THR A 188 0.12 9.58 -7.05
CA THR A 188 -1.13 9.45 -6.32
C THR A 188 -1.57 10.82 -5.77
N PRO A 189 -2.79 11.29 -6.11
CA PRO A 189 -3.33 12.52 -5.54
C PRO A 189 -3.75 12.29 -4.08
N ILE A 190 -3.64 13.33 -3.23
CA ILE A 190 -3.98 13.26 -1.80
C ILE A 190 -5.42 12.73 -1.59
N ALA A 191 -6.35 13.19 -2.41
CA ALA A 191 -7.76 12.80 -2.34
C ALA A 191 -7.98 11.29 -2.51
N ALA A 192 -7.10 10.60 -3.25
CA ALA A 192 -7.14 9.16 -3.40
C ALA A 192 -6.27 8.42 -2.37
N ALA A 193 -5.27 9.10 -1.80
CA ALA A 193 -4.40 8.53 -0.78
C ALA A 193 -5.04 8.50 0.61
N HIS A 194 -6.04 9.33 0.86
CA HIS A 194 -6.83 9.29 2.09
C HIS A 194 -7.93 8.24 2.04
N LEU A 195 -8.29 7.72 3.21
CA LEU A 195 -9.33 6.72 3.38
C LEU A 195 -10.31 7.15 4.49
N GLU A 196 -11.60 7.04 4.22
CA GLU A 196 -12.64 7.35 5.22
C GLU A 196 -12.47 6.47 6.47
N GLY A 197 -12.57 7.08 7.66
CA GLY A 197 -12.40 6.38 8.95
C GLY A 197 -10.96 6.05 9.33
N ALA A 198 -9.97 6.33 8.47
CA ALA A 198 -8.56 6.17 8.78
C ALA A 198 -7.95 7.43 9.41
N GLU A 199 -6.80 7.27 10.06
CA GLU A 199 -5.93 8.39 10.41
C GLU A 199 -5.18 8.88 9.17
N ASN A 200 -5.60 10.03 8.64
CA ASN A 200 -5.11 10.56 7.37
C ASN A 200 -4.07 11.66 7.59
N ILE A 201 -2.87 11.47 7.06
CA ILE A 201 -1.71 12.34 7.32
C ILE A 201 -1.12 12.81 6.00
N VAL A 202 -0.91 14.12 5.87
CA VAL A 202 -0.25 14.73 4.71
C VAL A 202 1.17 15.15 5.07
N ILE A 203 2.16 14.75 4.29
CA ILE A 203 3.55 15.14 4.45
C ILE A 203 4.01 15.96 3.23
N ALA A 204 4.47 17.19 3.46
CA ALA A 204 5.00 18.04 2.41
C ALA A 204 6.36 17.53 1.89
N GLY A 205 6.63 17.69 0.59
CA GLY A 205 7.94 17.40 -0.01
C GLY A 205 8.26 15.91 -0.22
N VAL A 206 7.31 15.01 0.08
CA VAL A 206 7.41 13.57 -0.13
C VAL A 206 6.92 13.16 -1.52
N LYS A 207 7.77 12.46 -2.28
CA LYS A 207 7.44 11.87 -3.59
C LYS A 207 7.01 10.40 -3.46
N HIS A 208 6.40 9.90 -4.53
CA HIS A 208 5.80 8.56 -4.55
C HIS A 208 6.79 7.42 -4.27
N SER A 209 7.84 7.31 -5.08
CA SER A 209 8.59 6.06 -5.21
C SER A 209 9.96 6.10 -4.52
N PRO A 210 10.40 5.00 -3.87
CA PRO A 210 11.76 4.85 -3.34
C PRO A 210 12.87 4.92 -4.40
N ARG A 211 12.54 4.77 -5.69
CA ARG A 211 13.51 4.89 -6.79
C ARG A 211 13.57 6.28 -7.42
N SER A 212 12.63 7.16 -7.08
CA SER A 212 12.62 8.51 -7.62
C SER A 212 13.65 9.37 -6.89
N PRO A 213 14.40 10.25 -7.57
CA PRO A 213 15.28 11.19 -6.91
C PRO A 213 14.51 12.08 -5.92
N GLY A 214 15.06 12.23 -4.71
CA GLY A 214 14.52 13.08 -3.65
C GLY A 214 13.99 12.28 -2.45
N ILE A 215 13.19 12.97 -1.63
CA ILE A 215 12.60 12.42 -0.41
C ILE A 215 11.34 11.61 -0.76
N TRP A 216 11.22 10.41 -0.20
CA TRP A 216 10.03 9.56 -0.31
C TRP A 216 9.56 9.11 1.08
N TYR A 217 8.43 8.41 1.16
CA TYR A 217 7.78 8.08 2.43
C TYR A 217 8.68 7.36 3.46
N GLY A 218 9.60 6.51 2.98
CA GLY A 218 10.55 5.77 3.82
C GLY A 218 11.91 6.46 4.03
N SER A 219 12.08 7.71 3.58
CA SER A 219 13.26 8.52 3.90
C SER A 219 13.29 8.85 5.41
N PRO A 220 14.48 9.15 5.99
CA PRO A 220 14.62 9.38 7.42
C PRO A 220 13.72 10.49 7.99
N GLU A 221 13.51 11.58 7.26
CA GLU A 221 12.70 12.71 7.73
C GLU A 221 11.20 12.38 7.74
N PRO A 222 10.58 11.92 6.64
CA PRO A 222 9.16 11.52 6.66
C PRO A 222 8.85 10.34 7.57
N LEU A 223 9.79 9.39 7.73
CA LEU A 223 9.61 8.22 8.59
C LEU A 223 9.27 8.62 10.04
N LYS A 224 9.89 9.69 10.57
CA LYS A 224 9.62 10.19 11.92
C LYS A 224 8.16 10.59 12.15
N THR A 225 7.46 10.98 11.10
CA THR A 225 6.05 11.42 11.19
C THR A 225 5.10 10.26 11.46
N TRP A 226 5.38 9.07 10.90
CA TRP A 226 4.44 7.96 10.92
C TRP A 226 4.95 6.71 11.64
N ILE A 227 6.22 6.64 12.02
CA ILE A 227 6.78 5.47 12.73
C ILE A 227 6.09 5.18 14.07
N GLN A 228 5.57 6.23 14.75
CA GLN A 228 4.82 6.09 16.01
C GLN A 228 3.56 5.22 15.89
N TYR A 229 3.07 4.96 14.68
CA TYR A 229 1.90 4.11 14.43
C TYR A 229 2.22 2.62 14.31
N LEU A 230 3.51 2.23 14.44
CA LEU A 230 3.92 0.83 14.49
C LEU A 230 3.89 0.24 15.91
N VAL A 231 3.46 1.02 16.91
CA VAL A 231 3.44 0.67 18.34
C VAL A 231 2.02 0.38 18.81
#